data_AF-A0A3C7W801-F1
#
_entry.id   AF-A0A3C7W801-F1
#
_cell.length_a   1.000
_cell.length_b   1.000
_cell.length_c   1.000
_cell.angle_alpha   90.00
_cell.angle_beta   90.00
_cell.angle_gamma   90.00
#
_symmetry.space_group_name_H-M   'P 1'
#
loop_
_entity.id
_entity.type
_entity.pdbx_description
1 polymer ?
#
loop_
_entity_poly.entity_id
_entity_poly.type
_entity_poly.pdbx_seq_one_letter_code
_entity_poly.pdbx_strand_id
1 'polypeptide(L)'
;MLVAILRSGSQFLGLCLLAFLLLAGPARPAAAQVSLTLGDATLAPGDSGTVTATIATDGAAVALQFDILYDPTRITLGTVNGGGALTGDHSIASNPI
;
A
#
# COMPACT_ATOMS: atom_id res chain seq x y z
N MET A 1 1.77 -48.30 36.84
CA MET A 1 2.61 -47.99 35.65
C MET A 1 1.80 -47.44 34.45
N LEU A 2 0.51 -47.09 34.59
CA LEU A 2 -0.32 -46.55 33.49
C LEU A 2 -0.43 -45.01 33.51
N VAL A 3 -0.27 -44.40 34.69
CA VAL A 3 -0.35 -42.94 34.92
C VAL A 3 0.84 -42.18 34.33
N ALA A 4 2.01 -42.83 34.18
CA ALA A 4 3.20 -42.22 33.60
C ALA A 4 3.10 -42.04 32.07
N ILE A 5 2.33 -42.89 31.38
CA ILE A 5 2.18 -42.88 29.93
C ILE A 5 1.22 -41.75 29.48
N LEU A 6 0.15 -41.50 30.24
CA LEU A 6 -0.75 -40.36 29.97
C LEU A 6 -0.10 -38.98 30.21
N ARG A 7 0.90 -38.89 31.11
CA ARG A 7 1.68 -37.65 31.31
C ARG A 7 2.67 -37.37 30.17
N SER A 8 3.09 -38.40 29.44
CA SER A 8 4.06 -38.28 28.35
C SER A 8 3.44 -37.69 27.07
N GLY A 9 2.19 -38.01 26.75
CA GLY A 9 1.50 -37.52 25.55
C GLY A 9 1.16 -36.02 25.57
N SER A 10 0.76 -35.49 26.73
CA SER A 10 0.44 -34.07 26.89
C SER A 10 1.68 -33.17 26.87
N GLN A 11 2.80 -33.67 27.39
CA GLN A 11 4.09 -32.98 27.37
C GLN A 11 4.67 -32.90 25.95
N PHE A 12 4.50 -33.97 25.15
CA PHE A 12 4.95 -33.98 23.76
C PHE A 12 4.17 -32.97 22.90
N LEU A 13 2.85 -32.90 23.08
CA LEU A 13 2.01 -31.93 22.38
C LEU A 13 2.36 -30.48 22.76
N GLY A 14 2.61 -30.23 24.05
CA GLY A 14 3.03 -28.92 24.55
C GLY A 14 4.40 -28.48 24.01
N LEU A 15 5.36 -29.41 23.92
CA LEU A 15 6.68 -29.11 23.36
C LEU A 15 6.61 -28.80 21.86
N CYS A 16 5.79 -29.54 21.10
CA CYS A 16 5.56 -29.27 19.68
C CYS A 16 4.89 -27.91 19.46
N LEU A 17 3.89 -27.55 20.26
CA LEU A 17 3.20 -26.26 20.15
C LEU A 17 4.15 -25.10 20.48
N LEU A 18 4.96 -25.23 21.54
CA LEU A 18 5.95 -24.22 21.91
C LEU A 18 7.04 -24.08 20.84
N ALA A 19 7.52 -25.20 20.28
CA ALA A 19 8.47 -25.17 19.17
C ALA A 19 7.87 -24.51 17.93
N PHE A 20 6.59 -24.77 17.61
CA PHE A 20 5.89 -24.13 16.50
C PHE A 20 5.74 -22.61 16.70
N LEU A 21 5.39 -22.16 17.91
CA LEU A 21 5.32 -20.75 18.26
C LEU A 21 6.69 -20.05 18.17
N LEU A 22 7.77 -20.73 18.58
CA LEU A 22 9.13 -20.20 18.50
C LEU A 22 9.66 -20.16 17.06
N LEU A 23 9.27 -21.11 16.21
CA LEU A 23 9.68 -21.17 14.80
C LEU A 23 8.83 -20.27 13.89
N ALA A 24 7.55 -20.07 14.21
CA ALA A 24 6.64 -19.26 13.41
C ALA A 24 6.99 -17.76 13.44
N GLY A 25 7.72 -17.31 14.48
CA GLY A 25 8.10 -15.92 14.64
C GLY A 25 6.90 -14.96 14.76
N PRO A 26 7.13 -13.67 15.05
CA PRO A 26 6.08 -12.67 14.94
C PRO A 26 5.64 -12.55 13.47
N ALA A 27 4.34 -12.75 13.21
CA ALA A 27 3.75 -12.44 11.92
C ALA A 27 4.01 -10.96 11.60
N ARG A 28 4.79 -10.69 10.56
CA ARG A 28 4.98 -9.32 10.08
C ARG A 28 3.66 -8.87 9.45
N PRO A 29 3.14 -7.66 9.76
CA PRO A 29 2.02 -7.13 9.02
C PRO A 29 2.38 -7.09 7.54
N ALA A 30 1.50 -7.61 6.69
CA ALA A 30 1.66 -7.49 5.25
C ALA A 30 1.69 -5.98 4.92
N ALA A 31 2.70 -5.56 4.16
CA ALA A 31 2.69 -4.20 3.63
C ALA A 31 1.48 -4.04 2.71
N ALA A 32 0.72 -2.95 2.89
CA ALA A 32 -0.37 -2.64 1.98
C ALA A 32 0.18 -2.54 0.55
N GLN A 33 -0.47 -3.24 -0.38
CA GLN A 33 -0.18 -3.14 -1.80
C GLN A 33 -0.84 -1.88 -2.33
N VAL A 34 -0.02 -0.99 -2.89
CA VAL A 34 -0.49 0.25 -3.52
C VAL A 34 -0.25 0.14 -5.01
N SER A 35 -1.29 0.47 -5.78
CA SER A 35 -1.23 0.61 -7.24
C SER A 35 -1.56 2.05 -7.63
N LEU A 36 -0.78 2.58 -8.57
CA LEU A 36 -0.97 3.90 -9.17
C LEU A 36 -1.27 3.70 -10.66
N THR A 37 -2.35 4.30 -11.13
CA THR A 37 -2.73 4.29 -12.55
C THR A 37 -3.00 5.71 -13.01
N LEU A 38 -2.38 6.12 -14.11
CA LEU A 38 -2.65 7.40 -14.76
C LEU A 38 -3.70 7.18 -15.85
N GLY A 39 -4.70 8.05 -15.88
CA GLY A 39 -5.64 8.13 -16.99
C GLY A 39 -5.03 8.84 -18.20
N ASP A 40 -5.67 8.69 -19.34
CA ASP A 40 -5.29 9.37 -20.57
C ASP A 40 -6.22 10.55 -20.87
N ALA A 41 -5.68 11.58 -21.52
CA ALA A 41 -6.43 12.69 -22.06
C ALA A 41 -5.96 13.00 -23.48
N THR A 42 -6.91 13.13 -24.42
CA THR A 42 -6.63 13.59 -25.79
C THR A 42 -7.18 14.99 -25.94
N LEU A 43 -6.31 15.93 -26.28
CA LEU A 43 -6.62 17.36 -26.36
C LEU A 43 -6.14 17.93 -27.69
N ALA A 44 -6.84 18.92 -28.22
CA ALA A 44 -6.33 19.70 -29.34
C ALA A 44 -5.35 20.79 -28.82
N PRO A 45 -4.46 21.33 -29.68
CA PRO A 45 -3.55 22.39 -29.28
C PRO A 45 -4.32 23.62 -28.76
N GLY A 46 -3.99 24.05 -27.55
CA GLY A 46 -4.62 25.20 -26.87
C GLY A 46 -5.76 24.84 -25.93
N ASP A 47 -6.27 23.60 -25.97
CA ASP A 47 -7.26 23.12 -25.01
C ASP A 47 -6.61 22.82 -23.65
N SER A 48 -7.41 22.95 -22.59
CA SER A 48 -7.04 22.46 -21.26
C SER A 48 -7.75 21.15 -20.97
N GLY A 49 -7.10 20.28 -20.20
CA GLY A 49 -7.67 19.01 -19.78
C GLY A 49 -7.08 18.53 -18.46
N THR A 50 -7.66 17.46 -17.93
CA THR A 50 -7.26 16.87 -16.66
C THR A 50 -6.83 15.43 -16.88
N VAL A 51 -5.65 15.09 -16.35
CA VAL A 51 -5.16 13.72 -16.24
C VAL A 51 -5.37 13.27 -14.79
N THR A 52 -6.09 12.17 -14.60
CA THR A 52 -6.41 11.66 -13.27
C THR A 52 -5.39 10.61 -12.85
N ALA A 53 -4.76 10.80 -11.69
CA ALA A 53 -4.00 9.76 -11.00
C ALA A 53 -4.93 9.00 -10.05
N THR A 54 -5.14 7.71 -10.30
CA THR A 54 -5.93 6.83 -9.46
C THR A 54 -5.01 6.00 -8.57
N ILE A 55 -5.26 6.04 -7.27
CA ILE A 55 -4.53 5.27 -6.27
C ILE A 55 -5.50 4.22 -5.73
N ALA A 56 -5.12 2.94 -5.83
CA ALA A 56 -5.85 1.84 -5.20
C ALA A 56 -4.93 1.10 -4.23
N THR A 57 -5.48 0.78 -3.06
CA THR A 57 -4.75 0.14 -1.95
C THR A 57 -5.60 -0.95 -1.32
N ASP A 58 -5.00 -2.07 -0.93
CA ASP A 58 -5.67 -3.15 -0.18
C ASP A 58 -5.61 -2.96 1.35
N GLY A 59 -4.99 -1.87 1.80
CA GLY A 59 -4.86 -1.47 3.20
C GLY A 59 -4.71 0.03 3.39
N ALA A 60 -4.35 0.48 4.60
CA ALA A 60 -4.12 1.89 4.86
C ALA A 60 -2.79 2.37 4.28
N ALA A 61 -2.84 3.33 3.35
CA ALA A 61 -1.67 4.06 2.88
C ALA A 61 -1.50 5.35 3.69
N VAL A 62 -0.41 5.46 4.45
CA VAL A 62 -0.14 6.62 5.32
C VAL A 62 0.50 7.77 4.53
N ALA A 63 1.37 7.45 3.58
CA ALA A 63 2.03 8.42 2.72
C ALA A 63 2.44 7.76 1.40
N LEU A 64 2.44 8.55 0.32
CA LEU A 64 2.90 8.15 -1.00
C LEU A 64 3.66 9.32 -1.63
N GLN A 65 4.73 8.99 -2.35
CA GLN A 65 5.47 9.92 -3.17
C GLN A 65 5.81 9.24 -4.49
N PHE A 66 5.59 9.95 -5.58
CA PHE A 66 5.88 9.49 -6.93
C PHE A 66 6.14 10.70 -7.83
N ASP A 67 6.83 10.46 -8.93
CA ASP A 67 7.09 11.47 -9.95
C ASP A 67 6.23 11.20 -11.18
N ILE A 68 5.68 12.25 -11.78
CA ILE A 68 5.02 12.20 -13.10
C ILE A 68 5.91 12.95 -14.08
N LEU A 69 6.47 12.23 -15.04
CA LEU A 69 7.27 12.80 -16.10
C LEU A 69 6.35 13.20 -17.27
N TYR A 70 6.57 14.38 -17.81
CA TYR A 70 5.84 14.92 -18.97
C TYR A 70 6.79 15.72 -19.87
N ASP A 71 6.34 16.04 -21.09
CA ASP A 71 7.07 16.89 -22.03
C ASP A 71 6.62 18.36 -21.87
N PRO A 72 7.43 19.24 -21.26
CA PRO A 72 7.05 20.62 -21.01
C PRO A 72 7.00 21.48 -22.29
N THR A 73 7.53 20.99 -23.42
CA THR A 73 7.41 21.68 -24.71
C THR A 73 6.04 21.49 -25.36
N ARG A 74 5.27 20.50 -24.90
CA ARG A 74 3.95 20.14 -25.42
C ARG A 74 2.82 20.44 -24.46
N ILE A 75 3.09 20.41 -23.16
CA ILE A 75 2.08 20.55 -22.11
C ILE A 75 2.59 21.58 -21.10
N THR A 76 1.76 22.58 -20.80
CA THR A 76 1.96 23.46 -19.65
C THR A 76 1.23 22.89 -18.46
N LEU A 77 1.93 22.75 -17.33
CA LEU A 77 1.33 22.19 -16.12
C LEU A 77 0.30 23.16 -15.53
N GLY A 78 -0.89 22.64 -15.23
CA GLY A 78 -1.93 23.36 -14.51
C GLY A 78 -1.83 23.17 -13.00
N THR A 79 -2.94 23.40 -12.31
CA THR A 79 -3.06 23.15 -10.87
C THR A 79 -3.18 21.65 -10.58
N VAL A 80 -2.44 21.17 -9.58
CA VAL A 80 -2.59 19.81 -9.04
C VAL A 80 -3.60 19.84 -7.90
N ASN A 81 -4.68 19.08 -8.05
CA ASN A 81 -5.74 18.98 -7.05
C ASN A 81 -5.78 17.60 -6.41
N GLY A 82 -6.03 17.57 -5.10
CA GLY A 82 -6.26 16.33 -4.36
C GLY A 82 -7.55 15.65 -4.79
N GLY A 83 -7.50 14.35 -5.05
CA GLY A 83 -8.68 13.53 -5.36
C GLY A 83 -9.34 12.94 -4.11
N GLY A 84 -10.45 12.23 -4.29
CA GLY A 84 -11.20 11.60 -3.19
C GLY A 84 -10.47 10.46 -2.45
N ALA A 85 -9.29 10.06 -2.92
CA ALA A 85 -8.41 9.14 -2.19
C ALA A 85 -7.79 9.78 -0.94
N LEU A 86 -7.74 11.12 -0.86
CA LEU A 86 -7.31 11.84 0.34
C LEU A 86 -8.50 11.96 1.28
N THR A 87 -8.44 11.29 2.43
CA THR A 87 -9.50 11.34 3.45
C THR A 87 -8.99 11.98 4.74
N GLY A 88 -9.81 12.79 5.41
CA GLY A 88 -9.43 13.42 6.69
C GLY A 88 -8.39 14.52 6.51
N ASP A 89 -7.37 14.55 7.37
CA ASP A 89 -6.36 15.61 7.43
C ASP A 89 -5.17 15.41 6.46
N HIS A 90 -5.31 14.51 5.47
CA HIS A 90 -4.28 14.29 4.46
C HIS A 90 -4.30 15.40 3.40
N SER A 91 -3.12 15.84 2.98
CA SER A 91 -2.95 16.87 1.95
C SER A 91 -2.08 16.37 0.80
N ILE A 92 -2.23 17.01 -0.37
CA ILE A 92 -1.34 16.84 -1.51
C ILE A 92 -0.40 18.03 -1.59
N ALA A 93 0.87 17.75 -1.86
CA ALA A 93 1.85 18.74 -2.26
C ALA A 93 2.43 18.33 -3.61
N SER A 94 2.59 19.29 -4.51
CA SER A 94 3.22 19.10 -5.81
C SER A 94 4.35 20.11 -5.96
N ASN A 95 5.50 19.65 -6.44
CA ASN A 95 6.61 20.51 -6.83
C ASN A 95 6.86 20.35 -8.33
N PRO A 96 6.36 21.27 -9.18
CA PRO A 96 6.66 21.22 -10.60
C PRO A 96 8.16 21.49 -10.81
N ILE A 97 8.85 20.55 -11.44
CA ILE A 97 10.27 20.65 -11.82
C ILE A 97 10.37 20.76 -13.33
#